data_AF-A0A5J5FW55-F1
#
_entry.id   AF-A0A5J5FW55-F1
#
_cell.length_a   1.000
_cell.length_b   1.000
_cell.length_c   1.000
_cell.angle_alpha   90.00
_cell.angle_beta   90.00
_cell.angle_gamma   90.00
#
_symmetry.space_group_name_H-M   'P 1'
#
loop_
_entity.id
_entity.type
_entity.pdbx_description
1 polymer ?
#
loop_
_entity_poly.entity_id
_entity_poly.type
_entity_poly.pdbx_seq_one_letter_code
_entity_poly.pdbx_strand_id
1 'polypeptide(L)'
;MAHNYANLSTGVSRLFGRQDAVSNFSELCRCKGQILIQNDVWIGHDVTVMPGVTIHNGAVVAANSHVVNDVPPYAIVGGNPARIIRYRFSEDIIEKLQTIQWWNWDDRKISENSAFFTDTNVERFCELFYEEGLKKKSHVPDIPLPQGELKYVFFGDFAEPFSLWQRIIKEFVHTFRTDQERMLIILVEEQFAAASPQILSLLATYIDKLIQMEKATCSVQTCLCPEEQERAVFRKADYWITNRTKKTILHSEYAYENGVKMISGVDCPVF
;
A
#
# COMPACT_ATOMS: atom_id res chain seq x y z
N MET A 1 -6.57 -17.21 2.66
CA MET A 1 -7.50 -17.90 3.58
C MET A 1 -6.66 -18.46 4.73
N ALA A 2 -6.67 -17.81 5.90
CA ALA A 2 -5.95 -18.33 7.07
C ALA A 2 -6.84 -19.39 7.72
N HIS A 3 -6.60 -20.68 7.42
CA HIS A 3 -7.30 -21.78 8.09
C HIS A 3 -6.70 -22.00 9.47
N ASN A 4 -7.55 -22.26 10.47
CA ASN A 4 -7.07 -22.74 11.77
C ASN A 4 -6.74 -24.24 11.66
N TYR A 5 -5.46 -24.56 11.49
CA TYR A 5 -4.97 -25.93 11.36
C TYR A 5 -4.98 -26.72 12.69
N ALA A 6 -5.29 -26.08 13.82
CA ALA A 6 -5.48 -26.76 15.09
C ALA A 6 -6.92 -27.29 15.27
N ASN A 7 -7.86 -26.87 14.42
CA ASN A 7 -9.23 -27.41 14.45
C ASN A 7 -9.28 -28.80 13.79
N LEU A 8 -10.24 -29.63 14.22
CA LEU A 8 -10.52 -30.94 13.62
C LEU A 8 -10.78 -30.87 12.10
N SER A 9 -11.33 -29.75 11.63
CA SER A 9 -11.60 -29.46 10.22
C SER A 9 -11.21 -28.01 9.92
N THR A 10 -10.72 -27.77 8.71
CA THR A 10 -10.37 -26.43 8.22
C THR A 10 -11.58 -25.59 7.82
N GLY A 11 -12.80 -26.13 7.94
CA GLY A 11 -14.06 -25.46 7.64
C GLY A 11 -15.22 -25.86 8.56
N VAL A 12 -16.20 -24.97 8.69
CA VAL A 12 -17.44 -25.20 9.44
C VAL A 12 -18.44 -25.92 8.54
N SER A 13 -18.93 -27.09 8.95
CA SER A 13 -19.94 -27.81 8.17
C SER A 13 -21.31 -27.18 8.35
N ARG A 14 -22.03 -26.98 7.23
CA ARG A 14 -23.44 -26.59 7.23
C ARG A 14 -24.34 -27.63 7.92
N LEU A 15 -23.87 -28.87 8.08
CA LEU A 15 -24.58 -29.94 8.79
C LEU A 15 -24.78 -29.64 10.27
N PHE A 16 -24.00 -28.72 10.86
CA PHE A 16 -24.09 -28.42 12.29
C PHE A 16 -25.25 -27.48 12.66
N GLY A 17 -26.07 -27.04 11.69
CA GLY A 17 -27.36 -26.37 11.92
C GLY A 17 -27.30 -25.01 12.64
N ARG A 18 -26.11 -24.54 13.04
CA ARG A 18 -25.90 -23.24 13.67
C ARG A 18 -25.84 -22.17 12.57
N GLN A 19 -26.95 -21.50 12.32
CA GLN A 19 -26.98 -20.29 11.47
C GLN A 19 -25.99 -19.22 12.00
N ASP A 20 -25.81 -19.16 13.32
CA ASP A 20 -24.90 -18.25 14.01
C ASP A 20 -23.41 -18.59 13.81
N ALA A 21 -23.08 -19.83 13.42
CA ALA A 21 -21.70 -20.20 13.08
C ALA A 21 -21.31 -19.77 11.65
N VAL A 22 -22.31 -19.43 10.82
CA VAL A 22 -22.13 -18.96 9.44
C VAL A 22 -22.15 -17.43 9.37
N SER A 23 -22.82 -16.74 10.30
CA SER A 23 -22.84 -15.26 10.36
C SER A 23 -21.47 -14.64 10.64
N ASN A 24 -20.57 -15.35 11.34
CA ASN A 24 -19.20 -14.90 11.62
C ASN A 24 -18.16 -15.48 10.63
N PHE A 25 -18.58 -15.97 9.46
CA PHE A 25 -17.65 -16.56 8.48
C PHE A 25 -16.59 -15.57 7.99
N SER A 26 -16.90 -14.26 7.94
CA SER A 26 -15.93 -13.20 7.66
C SER A 26 -14.88 -13.03 8.77
N GLU A 27 -15.23 -13.27 10.04
CA GLU A 27 -14.26 -13.29 11.15
C GLU A 27 -13.38 -14.55 11.12
N LEU A 28 -13.92 -15.65 10.59
CA LEU A 28 -13.23 -16.94 10.54
C LEU A 28 -12.25 -17.09 9.37
N CYS A 29 -12.43 -16.33 8.28
CA CYS A 29 -11.66 -16.47 7.06
C CYS A 29 -10.96 -15.16 6.66
N ARG A 30 -9.67 -15.02 7.01
CA ARG A 30 -8.83 -13.95 6.47
C ARG A 30 -8.48 -14.21 5.00
N CYS A 31 -8.97 -13.34 4.13
CA CYS A 31 -8.67 -13.36 2.70
C CYS A 31 -7.76 -12.17 2.38
N LYS A 32 -6.50 -12.46 2.04
CA LYS A 32 -5.61 -11.47 1.42
C LYS A 32 -6.05 -11.27 -0.02
N GLY A 33 -6.22 -10.03 -0.45
CA GLY A 33 -6.83 -9.71 -1.74
C GLY A 33 -5.88 -9.08 -2.75
N GLN A 34 -4.94 -8.24 -2.31
CA GLN A 34 -4.17 -7.43 -3.24
C GLN A 34 -2.81 -8.03 -3.55
N ILE A 35 -2.45 -8.00 -4.82
CA ILE A 35 -1.09 -8.23 -5.30
C ILE A 35 -0.62 -6.89 -5.85
N LEU A 36 0.53 -6.42 -5.39
CA LEU A 36 1.15 -5.20 -5.90
C LEU A 36 2.36 -5.55 -6.73
N ILE A 37 2.40 -5.03 -7.95
CA ILE A 37 3.54 -5.15 -8.86
C ILE A 37 3.97 -3.72 -9.14
N GLN A 38 5.18 -3.36 -8.71
CA GLN A 38 5.73 -2.03 -8.91
C GLN A 38 6.37 -1.90 -10.29
N ASN A 39 7.31 -0.97 -10.46
CA ASN A 39 7.82 -0.53 -11.75
C ASN A 39 8.95 -1.44 -12.26
N ASP A 40 9.12 -1.55 -13.58
CA ASP A 40 10.19 -2.33 -14.23
C ASP A 40 10.29 -3.81 -13.77
N VAL A 41 9.16 -4.42 -13.38
CA VAL A 41 9.15 -5.83 -12.97
C VAL A 41 9.06 -6.73 -14.20
N TRP A 42 10.01 -7.67 -14.33
CA TRP A 42 9.94 -8.71 -15.35
C TRP A 42 9.40 -10.02 -14.75
N ILE A 43 8.25 -10.48 -15.27
CA ILE A 43 7.60 -11.73 -14.83
C ILE A 43 7.70 -12.75 -15.96
N GLY A 44 8.36 -13.87 -15.69
CA GLY A 44 8.48 -14.99 -16.60
C GLY A 44 7.15 -15.71 -16.84
N HIS A 45 7.13 -16.58 -17.85
CA HIS A 45 5.96 -17.38 -18.19
C HIS A 45 5.52 -18.31 -17.03
N ASP A 46 4.21 -18.54 -16.89
CA ASP A 46 3.61 -19.44 -15.89
C ASP A 46 4.03 -19.19 -14.44
N VAL A 47 4.20 -17.91 -14.06
CA VAL A 47 4.40 -17.53 -12.67
C VAL A 47 3.06 -17.48 -11.93
N THR A 48 3.03 -18.09 -10.74
CA THR A 48 1.92 -17.94 -9.78
C THR A 48 2.33 -17.01 -8.66
N VAL A 49 1.55 -15.96 -8.40
CA VAL A 49 1.77 -15.01 -7.30
C VAL A 49 0.66 -15.17 -6.27
N MET A 50 1.03 -15.42 -5.02
CA MET A 50 0.07 -15.57 -3.94
C MET A 50 -0.57 -14.22 -3.55
N PRO A 51 -1.84 -14.21 -3.10
CA PRO A 51 -2.46 -12.99 -2.62
C PRO A 51 -1.72 -12.35 -1.44
N GLY A 52 -1.61 -11.02 -1.45
CA GLY A 52 -0.92 -10.24 -0.43
C GLY A 52 0.57 -10.05 -0.68
N VAL A 53 1.09 -10.45 -1.85
CA VAL A 53 2.49 -10.27 -2.22
C VAL A 53 2.72 -8.93 -2.91
N THR A 54 3.82 -8.27 -2.55
CA THR A 54 4.40 -7.12 -3.25
C THR A 54 5.65 -7.54 -4.01
N ILE A 55 5.68 -7.29 -5.32
CA ILE A 55 6.87 -7.44 -6.15
C ILE A 55 7.43 -6.04 -6.42
N HIS A 56 8.57 -5.74 -5.80
CA HIS A 56 9.14 -4.40 -5.81
C HIS A 56 9.85 -4.02 -7.11
N ASN A 57 10.11 -2.72 -7.24
CA ASN A 57 10.77 -2.08 -8.37
C ASN A 57 11.97 -2.88 -8.94
N GLY A 58 11.96 -3.12 -10.24
CA GLY A 58 13.07 -3.75 -10.96
C GLY A 58 13.26 -5.25 -10.71
N ALA A 59 12.38 -5.89 -9.92
CA ALA A 59 12.50 -7.31 -9.62
C ALA A 59 12.26 -8.21 -10.85
N VAL A 60 12.85 -9.40 -10.82
CA VAL A 60 12.72 -10.42 -11.87
C VAL A 60 12.20 -11.70 -11.26
N VAL A 61 11.11 -12.23 -11.81
CA VAL A 61 10.54 -13.52 -11.42
C VAL A 61 10.74 -14.52 -12.56
N ALA A 62 11.57 -15.54 -12.34
CA ALA A 62 11.82 -16.58 -13.34
C ALA A 62 10.53 -17.35 -13.70
N ALA A 63 10.48 -17.91 -14.91
CA ALA A 63 9.34 -18.70 -15.37
C ALA A 63 9.04 -19.90 -14.43
N ASN A 64 7.77 -20.33 -14.37
CA ASN A 64 7.26 -21.42 -13.52
C ASN A 64 7.43 -21.21 -12.00
N SER A 65 7.67 -19.98 -11.55
CA SER A 65 7.90 -19.69 -10.12
C SER A 65 6.60 -19.52 -9.33
N HIS A 66 6.62 -19.87 -8.05
CA HIS A 66 5.51 -19.67 -7.11
C HIS A 66 5.91 -18.67 -6.03
N VAL A 67 5.51 -17.40 -6.21
CA VAL A 67 5.87 -16.29 -5.34
C VAL A 67 4.91 -16.25 -4.14
N VAL A 68 5.41 -16.69 -2.99
CA VAL A 68 4.63 -16.79 -1.74
C VAL A 68 4.94 -15.70 -0.72
N ASN A 69 5.97 -14.88 -0.98
CA ASN A 69 6.42 -13.76 -0.15
C ASN A 69 6.81 -12.58 -1.04
N ASP A 70 6.90 -11.38 -0.45
CA ASP A 70 7.35 -10.16 -1.13
C ASP A 70 8.73 -10.34 -1.76
N VAL A 71 8.92 -9.74 -2.93
CA VAL A 71 10.17 -9.80 -3.69
C VAL A 71 10.87 -8.44 -3.59
N PRO A 72 12.08 -8.35 -3.01
CA PRO A 72 12.78 -7.09 -2.82
C PRO A 72 13.13 -6.38 -4.14
N PRO A 73 13.40 -5.06 -4.10
CA PRO A 73 13.79 -4.32 -5.29
C PRO A 73 15.01 -4.94 -5.98
N TYR A 74 14.95 -5.04 -7.31
CA TYR A 74 16.02 -5.61 -8.15
C TYR A 74 16.46 -7.04 -7.83
N ALA A 75 15.71 -7.77 -7.00
CA ALA A 75 15.97 -9.18 -6.73
C ALA A 75 15.53 -10.05 -7.93
N ILE A 76 16.30 -11.09 -8.21
CA ILE A 76 15.95 -12.15 -9.16
C ILE A 76 15.52 -13.36 -8.34
N VAL A 77 14.27 -13.77 -8.46
CA VAL A 77 13.70 -14.92 -7.74
C VAL A 77 13.31 -16.04 -8.69
N GLY A 78 13.33 -17.27 -8.20
CA GLY A 78 12.84 -18.42 -8.94
C GLY A 78 12.47 -19.62 -8.07
N GLY A 79 11.71 -20.55 -8.63
CA GLY A 79 11.37 -21.85 -8.02
C GLY A 79 10.00 -21.90 -7.33
N ASN A 80 9.70 -23.04 -6.70
CA ASN A 80 8.48 -23.28 -5.94
C ASN A 80 8.81 -23.93 -4.57
N PRO A 81 8.70 -23.18 -3.45
CA PRO A 81 8.38 -21.76 -3.37
C PRO A 81 9.54 -20.89 -3.89
N ALA A 82 9.23 -19.72 -4.46
CA ALA A 82 10.24 -18.83 -5.04
C ALA A 82 11.23 -18.34 -3.97
N ARG A 83 12.52 -18.32 -4.33
CA ARG A 83 13.62 -17.85 -3.48
C ARG A 83 14.50 -16.89 -4.27
N ILE A 84 15.16 -15.97 -3.57
CA ILE A 84 16.15 -15.07 -4.15
C ILE A 84 17.32 -15.92 -4.67
N ILE A 85 17.59 -15.80 -5.97
CA ILE A 85 18.73 -16.41 -6.65
C ILE A 85 19.94 -15.48 -6.52
N ARG A 86 19.74 -14.20 -6.86
CA ARG A 86 20.72 -13.11 -6.76
C ARG A 86 20.03 -11.75 -6.92
N TYR A 87 20.78 -10.67 -6.76
CA TYR A 87 20.33 -9.33 -7.15
C TYR A 87 20.84 -8.97 -8.56
N ARG A 88 20.14 -8.07 -9.26
CA ARG A 88 20.59 -7.51 -10.55
C ARG A 88 21.87 -6.69 -10.40
N PHE A 89 21.98 -5.94 -9.31
CA PHE A 89 23.06 -4.99 -9.04
C PHE A 89 23.55 -5.08 -7.58
N SER A 90 24.59 -4.32 -7.23
CA SER A 90 25.04 -4.15 -5.84
C SER A 90 24.02 -3.34 -5.03
N GLU A 91 24.09 -3.45 -3.70
CA GLU A 91 23.20 -2.72 -2.79
C GLU A 91 23.28 -1.19 -2.98
N ASP A 92 24.48 -0.64 -3.15
CA ASP A 92 24.70 0.79 -3.44
C ASP A 92 24.01 1.25 -4.74
N ILE A 93 24.10 0.46 -5.81
CA ILE A 93 23.42 0.78 -7.07
C ILE A 93 21.91 0.69 -6.92
N ILE A 94 21.41 -0.32 -6.19
CA ILE A 94 19.98 -0.47 -5.91
C ILE A 94 19.45 0.74 -5.16
N GLU A 95 20.15 1.19 -4.11
CA GLU A 95 19.78 2.38 -3.34
C GLU A 95 19.74 3.64 -4.21
N LYS A 96 20.75 3.83 -5.06
CA LYS A 96 20.81 4.95 -6.00
C LYS A 96 19.65 4.92 -6.99
N LEU A 97 19.33 3.75 -7.56
CA LEU A 97 18.20 3.61 -8.49
C LEU A 97 16.84 3.83 -7.82
N GLN A 98 16.64 3.32 -6.59
CA GLN A 98 15.44 3.62 -5.78
C GLN A 98 15.34 5.09 -5.39
N THR A 99 16.46 5.81 -5.39
CA THR A 99 16.49 7.25 -5.16
C THR A 99 16.20 8.07 -6.42
N ILE A 100 16.69 7.61 -7.56
CA ILE A 100 16.50 8.26 -8.85
C ILE A 100 15.06 8.10 -9.36
N GLN A 101 14.45 6.93 -9.17
CA GLN A 101 13.08 6.59 -9.58
C GLN A 101 12.77 7.02 -11.02
N TRP A 102 13.58 6.55 -11.98
CA TRP A 102 13.49 6.98 -13.38
C TRP A 102 12.14 6.68 -14.03
N TRP A 103 11.41 5.68 -13.53
CA TRP A 103 10.05 5.35 -13.97
C TRP A 103 9.03 6.46 -13.68
N ASN A 104 9.34 7.38 -12.75
CA ASN A 104 8.53 8.57 -12.45
C ASN A 104 8.95 9.79 -13.30
N TRP A 105 9.90 9.64 -14.23
CA TRP A 105 10.25 10.72 -15.15
C TRP A 105 9.18 10.91 -16.23
N ASP A 106 9.05 12.13 -16.73
CA ASP A 106 8.23 12.39 -17.90
C ASP A 106 8.83 11.76 -19.18
N ASP A 107 7.97 11.53 -20.17
CA ASP A 107 8.34 10.91 -21.44
C ASP A 107 9.48 11.63 -22.16
N ARG A 108 9.54 12.97 -22.03
CA ARG A 108 10.58 13.78 -22.66
C ARG A 108 11.94 13.47 -22.03
N LYS A 109 12.03 13.47 -20.71
CA LYS A 109 13.26 13.15 -19.99
C LYS A 109 13.71 11.72 -20.26
N ILE A 110 12.79 10.76 -20.34
CA ILE A 110 13.11 9.38 -20.73
C ILE A 110 13.70 9.34 -22.15
N SER A 111 13.06 10.03 -23.10
CA SER A 111 13.51 10.08 -24.50
C SER A 111 14.90 10.70 -24.66
N GLU A 112 15.14 11.85 -24.00
CA GLU A 112 16.44 12.55 -24.00
C GLU A 112 17.58 11.69 -23.41
N ASN A 113 17.25 10.74 -22.53
CA ASN A 113 18.19 9.86 -21.84
C ASN A 113 18.13 8.40 -22.32
N SER A 114 17.48 8.13 -23.46
CA SER A 114 17.24 6.79 -24.00
C SER A 114 18.50 5.93 -24.16
N ALA A 115 19.65 6.55 -24.40
CA ALA A 115 20.94 5.86 -24.53
C ALA A 115 21.33 5.05 -23.28
N PHE A 116 20.88 5.45 -22.09
CA PHE A 116 21.20 4.71 -20.85
C PHE A 116 20.40 3.41 -20.70
N PHE A 117 19.29 3.24 -21.42
CA PHE A 117 18.44 2.05 -21.33
C PHE A 117 18.97 0.87 -22.15
N THR A 118 19.93 1.12 -23.04
CA THR A 118 20.66 0.10 -23.79
C THR A 118 22.13 0.00 -23.35
N ASP A 119 22.59 0.90 -22.47
CA ASP A 119 23.92 0.85 -21.87
C ASP A 119 24.00 -0.27 -20.82
N THR A 120 25.18 -0.86 -20.68
CA THR A 120 25.47 -1.88 -19.67
C THR A 120 26.13 -1.30 -18.42
N ASN A 121 26.54 -0.02 -18.46
CA ASN A 121 27.14 0.69 -17.34
C ASN A 121 26.09 1.51 -16.57
N VAL A 122 25.47 0.86 -15.57
CA VAL A 122 24.44 1.48 -14.72
C VAL A 122 25.05 2.48 -13.72
N GLU A 123 26.33 2.34 -13.41
CA GLU A 123 27.06 3.20 -12.48
C GLU A 123 27.13 4.63 -13.02
N ARG A 124 27.44 4.79 -14.32
CA ARG A 124 27.44 6.09 -14.99
C ARG A 124 26.07 6.77 -14.92
N PHE A 125 24.99 6.00 -15.10
CA PHE A 125 23.63 6.52 -14.94
C PHE A 125 23.42 7.03 -13.52
N CYS A 126 23.83 6.26 -12.51
CA CYS A 126 23.70 6.66 -11.12
C CYS A 126 24.53 7.91 -10.78
N GLU A 127 25.77 8.02 -11.24
CA GLU A 127 26.63 9.20 -11.04
C GLU A 127 25.99 10.50 -11.55
N LEU A 128 25.28 10.44 -12.67
CA LEU A 128 24.66 11.61 -13.28
C LEU A 128 23.35 12.04 -12.59
N PHE A 129 22.52 11.09 -12.16
CA PHE A 129 21.15 11.38 -11.72
C PHE A 129 20.92 11.26 -10.21
N TYR A 130 21.85 10.66 -9.45
CA TYR A 130 21.64 10.42 -8.03
C TYR A 130 21.46 11.70 -7.22
N GLU A 131 22.29 12.73 -7.47
CA GLU A 131 22.17 14.04 -6.82
C GLU A 131 20.84 14.75 -7.11
N GLU A 132 20.30 14.59 -8.33
CA GLU A 132 18.96 15.10 -8.65
C GLU A 132 17.88 14.37 -7.85
N GLY A 133 17.98 13.04 -7.76
CA GLY A 133 17.08 12.22 -6.95
C GLY A 133 17.08 12.62 -5.48
N LEU A 134 18.26 12.82 -4.88
CA LEU A 134 18.40 13.28 -3.50
C LEU A 134 17.72 14.65 -3.26
N LYS A 135 17.91 15.61 -4.18
CA LYS A 135 17.26 16.93 -4.08
C LYS A 135 15.74 16.81 -4.12
N LYS A 136 15.18 15.95 -4.97
CA LYS A 136 13.74 15.72 -5.01
C LYS A 136 13.20 15.13 -3.71
N LYS A 137 13.95 14.24 -3.05
CA LYS A 137 13.56 13.67 -1.75
C LYS A 137 13.58 14.71 -0.62
N SER A 138 14.55 15.63 -0.62
CA SER A 138 14.72 16.59 0.47
C SER A 138 13.75 17.77 0.43
N HIS A 139 13.25 18.17 -0.75
CA HIS A 139 12.39 19.35 -0.91
C HIS A 139 10.90 19.10 -0.67
N VAL A 140 10.51 17.92 -0.17
CA VAL A 140 9.09 17.61 0.11
C VAL A 140 8.62 18.41 1.33
N PRO A 141 7.62 19.31 1.16
CA PRO A 141 7.07 20.09 2.28
C PRO A 141 6.46 19.18 3.33
N ASP A 142 6.67 19.52 4.60
CA ASP A 142 6.10 18.74 5.69
C ASP A 142 4.59 18.97 5.80
N ILE A 143 3.87 17.97 6.33
CA ILE A 143 2.43 18.03 6.58
C ILE A 143 2.17 17.91 8.09
N PRO A 144 1.35 18.80 8.69
CA PRO A 144 1.02 18.70 10.10
C PRO A 144 0.11 17.49 10.32
N LEU A 145 0.68 16.40 10.85
CA LEU A 145 -0.07 15.25 11.34
C LEU A 145 -0.02 15.20 12.88
N PRO A 146 -1.10 14.76 13.55
CA PRO A 146 -1.15 14.65 15.01
C PRO A 146 0.00 13.81 15.60
N GLN A 147 0.40 14.13 16.84
CA GLN A 147 1.46 13.44 17.58
C GLN A 147 0.86 12.50 18.65
N GLY A 148 1.55 11.40 18.97
CA GLY A 148 1.27 10.57 20.16
C GLY A 148 0.52 9.25 19.95
N GLU A 149 -0.18 9.07 18.84
CA GLU A 149 -0.99 7.87 18.54
C GLU A 149 -0.41 7.07 17.35
N LEU A 150 -0.74 5.76 17.28
CA LEU A 150 -0.46 4.93 16.11
C LEU A 150 -1.34 5.35 14.94
N LYS A 151 -0.71 5.86 13.88
CA LYS A 151 -1.39 6.48 12.75
C LYS A 151 -1.60 5.52 11.60
N TYR A 152 -2.87 5.25 11.33
CA TYR A 152 -3.35 4.57 10.13
C TYR A 152 -3.74 5.61 9.11
N VAL A 153 -3.04 5.66 7.99
CA VAL A 153 -3.32 6.60 6.91
C VAL A 153 -4.07 5.90 5.79
N PHE A 154 -5.11 6.57 5.29
CA PHE A 154 -5.83 6.15 4.10
C PHE A 154 -6.02 7.33 3.15
N PHE A 155 -5.57 7.19 1.91
CA PHE A 155 -5.87 8.15 0.84
C PHE A 155 -7.27 7.85 0.31
N GLY A 156 -8.18 8.79 0.51
CA GLY A 156 -9.59 8.63 0.18
C GLY A 156 -9.82 8.45 -1.31
N ASP A 157 -10.50 7.36 -1.68
CA ASP A 157 -10.80 6.98 -3.05
C ASP A 157 -12.22 7.37 -3.48
N PHE A 158 -12.67 8.56 -3.06
CA PHE A 158 -14.06 9.02 -3.18
C PHE A 158 -14.62 9.05 -4.61
N ALA A 159 -13.75 9.27 -5.59
CA ALA A 159 -14.11 9.32 -7.00
C ALA A 159 -14.12 7.94 -7.68
N GLU A 160 -13.63 6.88 -7.01
CA GLU A 160 -13.50 5.56 -7.61
C GLU A 160 -14.84 4.81 -7.63
N PRO A 161 -15.17 4.08 -8.72
CA PRO A 161 -16.41 3.32 -8.83
C PRO A 161 -16.52 2.18 -7.81
N PHE A 162 -15.38 1.65 -7.35
CA PHE A 162 -15.29 0.61 -6.33
C PHE A 162 -14.50 1.10 -5.12
N SER A 163 -14.91 2.27 -4.62
CA SER A 163 -14.26 2.92 -3.49
C SER A 163 -14.36 2.12 -2.18
N LEU A 164 -13.34 2.26 -1.35
CA LEU A 164 -13.15 1.51 -0.10
C LEU A 164 -13.35 2.39 1.14
N TRP A 165 -13.38 3.72 1.00
CA TRP A 165 -13.44 4.66 2.13
C TRP A 165 -14.52 4.31 3.16
N GLN A 166 -15.75 4.00 2.74
CA GLN A 166 -16.84 3.67 3.67
C GLN A 166 -16.52 2.42 4.48
N ARG A 167 -16.02 1.40 3.80
CA ARG A 167 -15.71 0.10 4.38
C ARG A 167 -14.57 0.23 5.38
N ILE A 168 -13.52 0.97 5.02
CA ILE A 168 -12.35 1.20 5.87
C ILE A 168 -12.75 1.93 7.15
N ILE A 169 -13.54 3.00 7.06
CA ILE A 169 -14.01 3.73 8.25
C ILE A 169 -14.86 2.80 9.14
N LYS A 170 -15.82 2.07 8.56
CA LYS A 170 -16.69 1.14 9.30
C LYS A 170 -15.88 0.07 10.01
N GLU A 171 -15.00 -0.63 9.30
CA GLU A 171 -14.20 -1.71 9.89
C GLU A 171 -13.20 -1.18 10.93
N PHE A 172 -12.63 0.02 10.74
CA PHE A 172 -11.75 0.63 11.73
C PHE A 172 -12.51 0.97 13.03
N VAL A 173 -13.64 1.68 12.93
CA VAL A 173 -14.47 2.04 14.09
C VAL A 173 -14.98 0.80 14.80
N HIS A 174 -15.36 -0.23 14.05
CA HIS A 174 -15.82 -1.50 14.61
C HIS A 174 -14.72 -2.26 15.35
N THR A 175 -13.54 -2.39 14.74
CA THR A 175 -12.42 -3.19 15.25
C THR A 175 -11.74 -2.51 16.42
N PHE A 176 -11.54 -1.19 16.35
CA PHE A 176 -10.83 -0.40 17.35
C PHE A 176 -11.77 0.42 18.24
N ARG A 177 -13.04 0.00 18.37
CA ARG A 177 -14.12 0.75 19.04
C ARG A 177 -13.71 1.44 20.34
N THR A 178 -12.95 0.78 21.20
CA THR A 178 -12.54 1.31 22.52
C THR A 178 -11.06 1.66 22.62
N ASP A 179 -10.31 1.57 21.53
CA ASP A 179 -8.87 1.82 21.48
C ASP A 179 -8.63 3.30 21.12
N GLN A 180 -8.05 4.04 22.07
CA GLN A 180 -7.71 5.46 21.90
C GLN A 180 -6.24 5.67 21.55
N GLU A 181 -5.44 4.60 21.46
CA GLU A 181 -4.03 4.69 21.08
C GLU A 181 -3.84 4.67 19.56
N ARG A 182 -4.93 4.47 18.80
CA ARG A 182 -4.94 4.39 17.34
C ARG A 182 -5.80 5.48 16.72
N MET A 183 -5.27 6.07 15.66
CA MET A 183 -5.94 7.08 14.86
C MET A 183 -6.04 6.65 13.40
N LEU A 184 -7.23 6.75 12.81
CA LEU A 184 -7.41 6.71 11.36
C LEU A 184 -7.40 8.13 10.79
N ILE A 185 -6.48 8.41 9.87
CA ILE A 185 -6.37 9.68 9.16
C ILE A 185 -6.76 9.46 7.71
N ILE A 186 -7.84 10.12 7.29
CA ILE A 186 -8.38 10.07 5.94
C ILE A 186 -7.90 11.30 5.20
N LEU A 187 -7.04 11.09 4.21
CA LEU A 187 -6.50 12.15 3.37
C LEU A 187 -7.44 12.37 2.20
N VAL A 188 -7.89 13.62 2.06
CA VAL A 188 -8.75 14.06 0.96
C VAL A 188 -7.90 14.90 0.02
N GLU A 189 -7.87 14.50 -1.25
CA GLU A 189 -7.15 15.25 -2.29
C GLU A 189 -7.74 16.66 -2.44
N GLU A 190 -6.87 17.66 -2.49
CA GLU A 190 -7.28 19.07 -2.55
C GLU A 190 -8.14 19.39 -3.78
N GLN A 191 -7.77 18.84 -4.94
CA GLN A 191 -8.54 19.01 -6.18
C GLN A 191 -9.95 18.44 -6.06
N PHE A 192 -10.10 17.28 -5.41
CA PHE A 192 -11.40 16.68 -5.16
C PHE A 192 -12.24 17.52 -4.19
N ALA A 193 -11.62 17.99 -3.11
CA ALA A 193 -12.29 18.86 -2.13
C ALA A 193 -12.74 20.19 -2.76
N ALA A 194 -11.95 20.75 -3.67
CA ALA A 194 -12.32 21.96 -4.42
C ALA A 194 -13.54 21.72 -5.33
N ALA A 195 -13.61 20.55 -6.00
CA ALA A 195 -14.76 20.17 -6.82
C ALA A 195 -16.00 19.81 -6.00
N SER A 196 -15.83 19.38 -4.74
CA SER A 196 -16.91 19.01 -3.81
C SER A 196 -16.74 19.68 -2.44
N PRO A 197 -17.05 20.99 -2.30
CA PRO A 197 -16.71 21.77 -1.10
C PRO A 197 -17.35 21.26 0.21
N GLN A 198 -18.42 20.48 0.11
CA GLN A 198 -19.13 19.90 1.26
C GLN A 198 -18.55 18.56 1.72
N ILE A 199 -17.55 17.99 1.01
CA ILE A 199 -17.08 16.63 1.30
C ILE A 199 -16.59 16.48 2.75
N LEU A 200 -15.82 17.45 3.25
CA LEU A 200 -15.25 17.37 4.59
C LEU A 200 -16.33 17.39 5.68
N SER A 201 -17.35 18.24 5.54
CA SER A 201 -18.45 18.32 6.51
C SER A 201 -19.37 17.11 6.44
N LEU A 202 -19.61 16.57 5.24
CA LEU A 202 -20.35 15.33 5.05
C LEU A 202 -19.62 14.12 5.65
N LEU A 203 -18.30 14.03 5.45
CA LEU A 203 -17.46 13.00 6.04
C LEU A 203 -17.44 13.09 7.56
N ALA A 204 -17.25 14.29 8.12
CA ALA A 204 -17.31 14.49 9.57
C ALA A 204 -18.66 14.04 10.15
N THR A 205 -19.77 14.47 9.53
CA THR A 205 -21.12 14.05 9.93
C THR A 205 -21.31 12.54 9.85
N TYR A 206 -20.78 11.90 8.82
CA TYR A 206 -20.83 10.45 8.65
C TYR A 206 -20.04 9.72 9.75
N ILE A 207 -18.83 10.18 10.04
CA ILE A 207 -17.96 9.63 11.09
C ILE A 207 -18.62 9.78 12.46
N ASP A 208 -19.13 10.96 12.80
CA ASP A 208 -19.78 11.22 14.09
C ASP A 208 -20.99 10.32 14.32
N LYS A 209 -21.83 10.15 13.29
CA LYS A 209 -22.99 9.25 13.35
C LYS A 209 -22.57 7.81 13.59
N LEU A 210 -21.50 7.36 12.93
CA LEU A 210 -20.98 6.01 13.07
C LEU A 210 -20.40 5.76 14.47
N ILE A 211 -19.60 6.71 14.97
CA ILE A 211 -19.03 6.67 16.32
C ILE A 211 -20.15 6.60 17.38
N GLN A 212 -21.19 7.42 17.25
CA GLN A 212 -22.35 7.40 18.16
C GLN A 212 -23.12 6.08 18.11
N MET A 213 -23.39 5.58 16.89
CA MET A 213 -24.11 4.33 16.68
C MET A 213 -23.38 3.13 17.28
N GLU A 214 -22.06 3.07 17.11
CA GLU A 214 -21.23 1.99 17.66
C GLU A 214 -20.78 2.22 19.11
N LYS A 215 -21.11 3.38 19.71
CA LYS A 215 -20.61 3.81 21.03
C LYS A 215 -19.07 3.72 21.10
N ALA A 216 -18.41 4.13 20.03
CA ALA A 216 -16.96 4.09 19.89
C ALA A 216 -16.30 5.31 20.56
N THR A 217 -15.03 5.14 20.93
CA THR A 217 -14.15 6.19 21.47
C THR A 217 -12.86 6.34 20.65
N CYS A 218 -12.71 5.60 19.55
CA CYS A 218 -11.56 5.66 18.65
C CYS A 218 -11.48 6.99 17.89
N SER A 219 -10.26 7.34 17.48
CA SER A 219 -9.98 8.61 16.79
C SER A 219 -10.01 8.43 15.27
N VAL A 220 -10.88 9.18 14.58
CA VAL A 220 -10.93 9.25 13.11
C VAL A 220 -10.92 10.72 12.68
N GLN A 221 -9.94 11.11 11.88
CA GLN A 221 -9.75 12.49 11.42
C GLN A 221 -9.70 12.56 9.89
N THR A 222 -10.15 13.68 9.34
CA THR A 222 -10.02 14.00 7.92
C THR A 222 -9.06 15.17 7.74
N CYS A 223 -8.20 15.10 6.73
CA CYS A 223 -7.22 16.14 6.44
C CYS A 223 -7.13 16.36 4.93
N LEU A 224 -7.00 17.62 4.50
CA LEU A 224 -6.68 17.93 3.11
C LEU A 224 -5.20 17.65 2.86
N CYS A 225 -4.90 16.93 1.79
CA CYS A 225 -3.53 16.62 1.39
C CYS A 225 -3.30 17.14 -0.02
N PRO A 226 -2.46 18.18 -0.19
CA PRO A 226 -1.91 18.54 -1.49
C PRO A 226 -1.05 17.41 -2.04
N GLU A 227 -1.02 17.27 -3.36
CA GLU A 227 -0.26 16.22 -4.06
C GLU A 227 1.24 16.25 -3.71
N GLU A 228 1.80 17.46 -3.60
CA GLU A 228 3.21 17.69 -3.25
C GLU A 228 3.58 17.22 -1.84
N GLN A 229 2.60 17.07 -0.95
CA GLN A 229 2.78 16.66 0.44
C GLN A 229 2.49 15.18 0.70
N GLU A 230 1.92 14.45 -0.28
CA GLU A 230 1.55 13.04 -0.11
C GLU A 230 2.73 12.19 0.36
N ARG A 231 3.95 12.49 -0.10
CA ARG A 231 5.16 11.79 0.32
C ARG A 231 5.54 12.06 1.77
N ALA A 232 5.33 13.28 2.27
CA ALA A 232 5.67 13.64 3.66
C ALA A 232 4.77 12.95 4.68
N VAL A 233 3.54 12.59 4.30
CA VAL A 233 2.62 11.80 5.12
C VAL A 233 3.28 10.52 5.63
N PHE A 234 3.99 9.81 4.76
CA PHE A 234 4.61 8.52 5.09
C PHE A 234 5.77 8.64 6.08
N ARG A 235 6.35 9.84 6.26
CA ARG A 235 7.38 10.08 7.30
C ARG A 235 6.81 10.02 8.72
N LYS A 236 5.49 10.17 8.87
CA LYS A 236 4.79 10.27 10.17
C LYS A 236 3.73 9.20 10.38
N ALA A 237 3.47 8.36 9.37
CA ALA A 237 2.50 7.28 9.41
C ALA A 237 3.14 6.00 9.95
N ASP A 238 2.38 5.20 10.69
CA ASP A 238 2.81 3.88 11.14
C ASP A 238 2.28 2.78 10.22
N TYR A 239 1.04 2.97 9.75
CA TYR A 239 0.34 2.09 8.83
C TYR A 239 -0.24 2.88 7.67
N TRP A 240 -0.20 2.28 6.48
CA TRP A 240 -0.88 2.80 5.30
C TRP A 240 -1.83 1.74 4.75
N ILE A 241 -3.07 2.16 4.52
CA ILE A 241 -4.12 1.32 3.94
C ILE A 241 -4.18 1.60 2.45
N THR A 242 -3.96 0.56 1.65
CA THR A 242 -4.00 0.67 0.19
C THR A 242 -5.42 0.88 -0.33
N ASN A 243 -5.52 1.40 -1.55
CA ASN A 243 -6.78 1.45 -2.28
C ASN A 243 -6.61 0.85 -3.70
N ARG A 244 -7.55 1.15 -4.60
CA ARG A 244 -7.54 0.69 -6.00
C ARG A 244 -7.10 1.77 -7.00
N THR A 245 -6.74 2.95 -6.50
CA THR A 245 -6.31 4.08 -7.34
C THR A 245 -4.95 3.79 -7.96
N LYS A 246 -4.64 4.44 -9.08
CA LYS A 246 -3.33 4.36 -9.74
C LYS A 246 -2.18 4.83 -8.83
N LYS A 247 -2.45 5.79 -7.93
CA LYS A 247 -1.47 6.32 -6.96
C LYS A 247 -1.03 5.27 -5.94
N THR A 248 -1.75 4.15 -5.78
CA THR A 248 -1.35 3.05 -4.86
C THR A 248 0.06 2.53 -5.14
N ILE A 249 0.49 2.44 -6.40
CA ILE A 249 1.85 1.99 -6.71
C ILE A 249 2.87 3.01 -6.16
N LEU A 250 2.68 4.30 -6.46
CA LEU A 250 3.54 5.38 -5.96
C LEU A 250 3.57 5.43 -4.41
N HIS A 251 2.40 5.33 -3.78
CA HIS A 251 2.27 5.29 -2.32
C HIS A 251 2.93 4.06 -1.70
N SER A 252 2.93 2.91 -2.39
CA SER A 252 3.66 1.72 -1.91
C SER A 252 5.18 1.94 -1.91
N GLU A 253 5.70 2.76 -2.81
CA GLU A 253 7.10 3.17 -2.81
C GLU A 253 7.40 4.08 -1.62
N TYR A 254 6.54 5.09 -1.37
CA TYR A 254 6.71 5.96 -0.20
C TYR A 254 6.62 5.20 1.12
N ALA A 255 5.71 4.22 1.22
CA ALA A 255 5.59 3.35 2.39
C ALA A 255 6.85 2.52 2.60
N TYR A 256 7.37 1.89 1.53
CA TYR A 256 8.58 1.08 1.59
C TYR A 256 9.80 1.90 2.05
N GLU A 257 9.99 3.10 1.49
CA GLU A 257 11.10 3.99 1.84
C GLU A 257 11.10 4.43 3.31
N ASN A 258 9.92 4.57 3.91
CA ASN A 258 9.76 5.07 5.28
C ASN A 258 9.50 3.94 6.30
N GLY A 259 9.52 2.67 5.87
CA GLY A 259 9.24 1.53 6.74
C GLY A 259 7.80 1.47 7.26
N VAL A 260 6.86 2.13 6.56
CA VAL A 260 5.43 2.16 6.92
C VAL A 260 4.81 0.80 6.61
N LYS A 261 4.04 0.26 7.56
CA LYS A 261 3.40 -1.04 7.39
C LYS A 261 2.19 -0.92 6.47
N MET A 262 2.22 -1.67 5.38
CA MET A 262 1.12 -1.70 4.42
C MET A 262 0.01 -2.66 4.87
N ILE A 263 -1.24 -2.21 4.80
CA ILE A 263 -2.45 -3.01 5.02
C ILE A 263 -3.27 -2.93 3.74
N SER A 264 -3.74 -4.07 3.23
CA SER A 264 -4.55 -4.03 2.01
C SER A 264 -6.00 -3.65 2.33
N GLY A 265 -6.48 -2.55 1.75
CA GLY A 265 -7.89 -2.12 1.93
C GLY A 265 -8.92 -3.07 1.31
N VAL A 266 -8.48 -4.03 0.48
CA VAL A 266 -9.34 -5.05 -0.12
C VAL A 266 -9.34 -6.37 0.66
N ASP A 267 -8.49 -6.51 1.67
CA ASP A 267 -8.50 -7.69 2.53
C ASP A 267 -9.86 -7.81 3.25
N CYS A 268 -10.22 -9.03 3.64
CA CYS A 268 -11.44 -9.30 4.38
C CYS A 268 -11.12 -10.18 5.60
N PRO A 269 -11.29 -9.66 6.84
CA PRO A 269 -11.44 -8.23 7.18
C PRO A 269 -10.17 -7.41 6.84
N VAL A 270 -10.28 -6.08 6.87
CA VAL A 270 -9.16 -5.14 6.63
C VAL A 270 -8.20 -5.10 7.83
N PHE A 271 -8.72 -5.18 9.06
CA PHE A 271 -7.96 -5.04 10.31
C PHE A 271 -7.90 -6.35 11.13
#